data_AF-A0A3A8TB00-F1
#
_entry.id   AF-A0A3A8TB00-F1
#
_cell.length_a   1.000
_cell.length_b   1.000
_cell.length_c   1.000
_cell.angle_alpha   90.00
_cell.angle_beta   90.00
_cell.angle_gamma   90.00
#
_symmetry.space_group_name_H-M   'P 1'
#
loop_
_entity.id
_entity.type
_entity.pdbx_description
1 polymer ?
#
loop_
_entity_poly.entity_id
_entity_poly.type
_entity_poly.pdbx_seq_one_letter_code
_entity_poly.pdbx_strand_id
1 'polypeptide(L)'
;MKGWLAMAIAVGGLEIGCTVPETDQVLLERFCEGRGPQTLDGVLRADPSACDRGLELTLHPVGFNPGCLRVALGTKAGTRTVSTLVLGRQDARPGDAFRVAVLLSDTWTSDVMFQVDAFEQTCDAVPVARQVLPAVPTDKGQVTQARLDLTAVDLDQDGFVSAAHGGTDCDDANADIHPGAVERCNGVDDNCVGGEGDAVDAPTWYADTDLDGHGGTPVRACVAPAGTYAVRDDCDDRNRLVHPGQAESLCDGKDDNCNGDVDEGFDVGATCTTAQYLPGRVTCDAAVPTRVVCTAIPSATATDSSEVLE
;
A
#
# COMPACT_ATOMS: atom_id res chain seq x y z
N MET A 1 23.61 -68.23 -5.80
CA MET A 1 22.97 -67.03 -5.19
C MET A 1 24.08 -66.14 -4.66
N LYS A 2 24.16 -64.88 -5.15
CA LYS A 2 24.97 -63.74 -4.63
C LYS A 2 26.50 -63.94 -4.67
N GLY A 3 27.36 -63.01 -5.11
CA GLY A 3 27.28 -61.64 -5.65
C GLY A 3 28.66 -61.35 -6.29
N TRP A 4 28.75 -60.60 -7.41
CA TRP A 4 28.91 -59.14 -7.49
C TRP A 4 30.22 -58.62 -6.88
N LEU A 5 30.97 -57.68 -7.45
CA LEU A 5 30.94 -56.94 -8.71
C LEU A 5 32.29 -56.20 -8.83
N ALA A 6 32.65 -55.85 -10.06
CA ALA A 6 33.86 -55.12 -10.44
C ALA A 6 34.00 -53.73 -9.78
N MET A 7 35.27 -53.38 -9.54
CA MET A 7 35.74 -52.06 -9.15
C MET A 7 35.71 -51.14 -10.38
N ALA A 8 34.82 -50.15 -10.37
CA ALA A 8 34.85 -49.02 -11.30
C ALA A 8 35.21 -47.76 -10.51
N ILE A 9 36.44 -47.27 -10.72
CA ILE A 9 36.83 -45.91 -10.34
C ILE A 9 36.30 -45.01 -11.46
N ALA A 10 35.14 -44.41 -11.24
CA ALA A 10 34.69 -43.27 -12.03
C ALA A 10 35.24 -42.01 -11.34
N VAL A 11 36.22 -41.39 -11.99
CA VAL A 11 36.65 -40.02 -11.67
C VAL A 11 35.49 -39.11 -12.06
N GLY A 12 34.62 -38.81 -11.10
CA GLY A 12 33.61 -37.78 -11.23
C GLY A 12 34.25 -36.41 -11.07
N GLY A 13 34.90 -35.92 -12.13
CA GLY A 13 35.15 -34.50 -12.31
C GLY A 13 33.82 -33.84 -12.65
N LEU A 14 33.15 -33.27 -11.66
CA LEU A 14 32.00 -32.40 -11.88
C LEU A 14 32.57 -31.07 -12.42
N GLU A 15 32.85 -31.02 -13.72
CA GLU A 15 33.22 -29.78 -14.40
C GLU A 15 31.99 -28.88 -14.47
N ILE A 16 31.92 -27.92 -13.56
CA ILE A 16 31.00 -26.79 -13.68
C ILE A 16 31.61 -25.87 -14.74
N GLY A 17 31.38 -26.18 -16.01
CA GLY A 17 31.79 -25.34 -17.13
C GLY A 17 30.76 -24.22 -17.34
N CYS A 18 31.21 -22.97 -17.25
CA CYS A 18 30.39 -21.80 -17.60
C CYS A 18 30.56 -21.52 -19.10
N THR A 19 29.54 -21.82 -19.91
CA THR A 19 29.47 -21.41 -21.32
C THR A 19 28.22 -20.56 -21.52
N VAL A 20 28.36 -19.48 -22.29
CA VAL A 20 27.20 -18.72 -22.76
C VAL A 20 26.74 -19.38 -24.06
N PRO A 21 25.51 -19.92 -24.16
CA PRO A 21 25.03 -20.55 -25.39
C PRO A 21 25.15 -19.61 -26.59
N GLU A 22 25.50 -20.11 -27.77
CA GLU A 22 25.67 -19.28 -28.98
C GLU A 22 24.38 -18.51 -29.37
N THR A 23 23.21 -18.98 -28.92
CA THR A 23 21.91 -18.30 -29.07
C THR A 23 21.70 -17.13 -28.11
N ASP A 24 22.37 -17.13 -26.96
CA ASP A 24 22.30 -16.08 -25.96
C ASP A 24 23.56 -15.21 -26.09
N GLN A 25 23.47 -14.01 -26.65
CA GLN A 25 24.67 -13.21 -26.85
C GLN A 25 25.26 -12.63 -25.54
N VAL A 26 24.45 -12.58 -24.48
CA VAL A 26 24.79 -11.99 -23.18
C VAL A 26 24.08 -12.73 -22.06
N LEU A 27 24.80 -13.05 -20.99
CA LEU A 27 24.24 -13.54 -19.73
C LEU A 27 24.63 -12.59 -18.58
N LEU A 28 23.65 -12.23 -17.76
CA LEU A 28 23.83 -11.35 -16.60
C LEU A 28 23.56 -12.14 -15.31
N GLU A 29 24.59 -12.31 -14.49
CA GLU A 29 24.52 -13.08 -13.25
C GLU A 29 24.76 -12.22 -12.00
N ARG A 30 24.07 -12.57 -10.91
CA ARG A 30 24.20 -11.94 -9.60
C ARG A 30 25.04 -12.83 -8.69
N PHE A 31 26.22 -12.36 -8.28
CA PHE A 31 27.08 -13.05 -7.32
C PHE A 31 26.88 -12.42 -5.93
N CYS A 32 26.02 -13.01 -5.08
CA CYS A 32 25.91 -12.67 -3.66
C CYS A 32 25.89 -13.94 -2.78
N GLU A 33 26.66 -13.94 -1.69
CA GLU A 33 26.68 -14.86 -0.52
C GLU A 33 26.34 -16.36 -0.70
N GLY A 34 26.70 -16.99 -1.82
CA GLY A 34 27.16 -18.39 -1.79
C GLY A 34 26.56 -19.35 -2.83
N ARG A 35 27.38 -19.68 -3.82
CA ARG A 35 28.10 -20.98 -3.80
C ARG A 35 29.58 -20.73 -4.12
N GLY A 36 30.40 -20.67 -3.06
CA GLY A 36 31.87 -20.75 -3.14
C GLY A 36 32.64 -19.44 -3.40
N PRO A 37 33.98 -19.47 -3.27
CA PRO A 37 34.89 -18.32 -3.40
C PRO A 37 35.10 -17.89 -4.87
N GLN A 38 34.13 -18.13 -5.73
CA GLN A 38 34.25 -17.87 -7.15
C GLN A 38 34.03 -16.37 -7.38
N THR A 39 35.12 -15.60 -7.36
CA THR A 39 35.16 -14.33 -8.09
C THR A 39 34.93 -14.65 -9.57
N LEU A 40 34.49 -13.68 -10.39
CA LEU A 40 34.45 -13.89 -11.85
C LEU A 40 35.82 -14.36 -12.36
N ASP A 41 36.91 -13.87 -11.73
CA ASP A 41 38.28 -14.35 -11.94
C ASP A 41 38.45 -15.85 -11.58
N GLY A 42 37.82 -16.36 -10.52
CA GLY A 42 37.76 -17.81 -10.20
C GLY A 42 36.94 -18.63 -11.20
N VAL A 43 35.81 -18.09 -11.67
CA VAL A 43 34.96 -18.72 -12.71
C VAL A 43 35.69 -18.79 -14.05
N LEU A 44 36.31 -17.69 -14.49
CA LEU A 44 37.07 -17.64 -15.74
C LEU A 44 38.38 -18.45 -15.67
N ARG A 45 39.00 -18.59 -14.48
CA ARG A 45 40.24 -19.39 -14.32
C ARG A 45 40.00 -20.90 -14.31
N ALA A 46 38.78 -21.37 -14.05
CA ALA A 46 38.46 -22.79 -14.06
C ALA A 46 38.62 -23.40 -15.46
N ASP A 47 38.29 -22.64 -16.51
CA ASP A 47 38.67 -22.92 -17.90
C ASP A 47 38.68 -21.62 -18.73
N PRO A 48 39.85 -20.99 -18.95
CA PRO A 48 39.99 -19.77 -19.74
C PRO A 48 39.55 -19.91 -21.21
N SER A 49 39.37 -21.14 -21.69
CA SER A 49 38.90 -21.45 -23.04
C SER A 49 37.38 -21.63 -23.13
N ALA A 50 36.70 -21.90 -22.01
CA ALA A 50 35.25 -22.13 -21.95
C ALA A 50 34.42 -20.84 -21.92
N CYS A 51 34.97 -19.75 -21.37
CA CYS A 51 34.27 -18.48 -21.27
C CYS A 51 34.74 -17.48 -22.33
N ASP A 52 33.81 -16.82 -23.01
CA ASP A 52 34.13 -15.94 -24.13
C ASP A 52 34.72 -14.60 -23.68
N ARG A 53 34.03 -13.80 -22.84
CA ARG A 53 34.57 -12.58 -22.18
C ARG A 53 33.82 -12.28 -20.88
N GLY A 54 34.51 -11.76 -19.86
CA GLY A 54 33.90 -11.40 -18.58
C GLY A 54 33.98 -9.92 -18.22
N LEU A 55 32.91 -9.36 -17.65
CA LEU A 55 32.94 -8.09 -16.92
C LEU A 55 32.42 -8.26 -15.50
N GLU A 56 33.10 -7.66 -14.54
CA GLU A 56 32.63 -7.55 -13.15
C GLU A 56 32.34 -6.08 -12.84
N LEU A 57 31.09 -5.77 -12.50
CA LEU A 57 30.65 -4.46 -12.04
C LEU A 57 30.45 -4.50 -10.52
N THR A 58 31.21 -3.70 -9.80
CA THR A 58 31.05 -3.49 -8.36
C THR A 58 30.31 -2.17 -8.12
N LEU A 59 29.11 -2.26 -7.57
CA LEU A 59 28.23 -1.14 -7.23
C LEU A 59 28.41 -0.79 -5.75
N HIS A 60 28.66 0.47 -5.45
CA HIS A 60 28.78 0.97 -4.08
C HIS A 60 27.71 2.03 -3.81
N PRO A 61 26.67 1.73 -3.03
CA PRO A 61 25.81 2.77 -2.48
C PRO A 61 26.61 3.69 -1.54
N VAL A 62 26.41 4.99 -1.68
CA VAL A 62 27.03 6.01 -0.83
C VAL A 62 25.93 6.92 -0.31
N GLY A 63 25.80 7.00 1.01
CA GLY A 63 24.86 7.91 1.67
C GLY A 63 23.40 7.43 1.72
N PHE A 64 23.10 6.22 1.21
CA PHE A 64 21.78 5.58 1.35
C PHE A 64 21.92 4.07 1.16
N ASN A 65 20.89 3.31 1.56
CA ASN A 65 20.79 1.88 1.32
C ASN A 65 19.63 1.56 0.36
N PRO A 66 19.88 1.18 -0.91
CA PRO A 66 18.80 0.92 -1.86
C PRO A 66 18.00 -0.33 -1.46
N GLY A 67 16.68 -0.22 -1.36
CA GLY A 67 15.79 -1.38 -1.31
C GLY A 67 15.78 -2.15 -2.63
N CYS A 68 16.04 -1.45 -3.75
CA CYS A 68 16.08 -2.06 -5.08
C CYS A 68 17.22 -1.52 -5.95
N LEU A 69 17.86 -2.41 -6.71
CA LEU A 69 18.84 -2.08 -7.74
C LEU A 69 18.48 -2.79 -9.03
N ARG A 70 18.44 -2.04 -10.14
CA ARG A 70 18.25 -2.58 -11.47
C ARG A 70 19.48 -2.28 -12.32
N VAL A 71 20.07 -3.33 -12.88
CA VAL A 71 21.19 -3.21 -13.81
C VAL A 71 20.72 -3.62 -15.19
N ALA A 72 20.92 -2.73 -16.15
CA ALA A 72 20.70 -2.99 -17.55
C ALA A 72 22.03 -2.88 -18.31
N LEU A 73 22.27 -3.83 -19.20
CA LEU A 73 23.36 -3.78 -20.16
C LEU A 73 22.78 -3.42 -21.53
N GLY A 74 23.41 -2.47 -22.21
CA GLY A 74 23.11 -2.15 -23.58
C GLY A 74 24.36 -1.88 -24.40
N THR A 75 24.17 -1.59 -25.68
CA THR A 75 25.24 -1.09 -26.55
C THR A 75 25.34 0.44 -26.46
N LYS A 76 26.47 1.03 -26.87
CA LYS A 76 26.61 2.50 -27.01
C LYS A 76 25.54 3.16 -27.90
N ALA A 77 24.90 2.41 -28.79
CA ALA A 77 23.79 2.89 -29.62
C ALA A 77 22.46 3.05 -28.85
N GLY A 78 22.41 2.67 -27.57
CA GLY A 78 21.26 2.86 -26.67
C GLY A 78 20.30 1.67 -26.60
N THR A 79 20.58 0.57 -27.29
CA THR A 79 19.75 -0.65 -27.22
C THR A 79 20.00 -1.36 -25.90
N ARG A 80 19.00 -1.41 -25.00
CA ARG A 80 19.04 -2.29 -23.82
C ARG A 80 18.88 -3.74 -24.27
N THR A 81 19.83 -4.59 -23.92
CA THR A 81 19.89 -5.98 -24.39
C THR A 81 19.49 -6.96 -23.29
N VAL A 82 19.91 -6.71 -22.06
CA VAL A 82 19.59 -7.57 -20.90
C VAL A 82 19.43 -6.68 -19.66
N SER A 83 18.51 -7.04 -18.77
CA SER A 83 18.36 -6.39 -17.46
C SER A 83 18.12 -7.41 -16.36
N THR A 84 18.66 -7.17 -15.16
CA THR A 84 18.37 -7.99 -13.98
C THR A 84 18.09 -7.13 -12.76
N LEU A 85 17.36 -7.73 -11.83
CA LEU A 85 17.12 -7.21 -10.49
C LEU A 85 18.26 -7.68 -9.57
N VAL A 86 18.99 -6.73 -9.00
CA VAL A 86 20.22 -6.98 -8.25
C VAL A 86 19.98 -7.01 -6.73
N LEU A 87 18.77 -6.67 -6.24
CA LEU A 87 18.51 -6.62 -4.80
C LEU A 87 17.21 -7.24 -4.30
N GLY A 88 17.29 -7.61 -3.02
CA GLY A 88 16.29 -8.24 -2.16
C GLY A 88 16.84 -8.46 -0.74
N ARG A 89 17.47 -7.44 -0.13
CA ARG A 89 17.93 -7.49 1.28
C ARG A 89 17.58 -6.15 1.93
N GLN A 90 16.70 -6.15 2.92
CA GLN A 90 16.37 -4.97 3.73
C GLN A 90 17.43 -4.71 4.83
N ASP A 91 18.44 -5.59 4.96
CA ASP A 91 19.46 -5.53 6.02
C ASP A 91 20.88 -5.23 5.53
N ALA A 92 21.07 -4.79 4.27
CA ALA A 92 22.41 -4.41 3.78
C ALA A 92 22.91 -3.20 4.59
N ARG A 93 24.18 -3.20 5.01
CA ARG A 93 24.73 -2.05 5.74
C ARG A 93 25.07 -0.95 4.74
N PRO A 94 24.97 0.34 5.13
CA PRO A 94 25.48 1.43 4.32
C PRO A 94 26.93 1.17 3.90
N GLY A 95 27.18 1.20 2.58
CA GLY A 95 28.49 0.94 1.98
C GLY A 95 28.78 -0.51 1.57
N ASP A 96 27.88 -1.46 1.82
CA ASP A 96 27.99 -2.81 1.27
C ASP A 96 27.96 -2.76 -0.27
N ALA A 97 28.92 -3.44 -0.90
CA ALA A 97 29.07 -3.41 -2.34
C ALA A 97 28.33 -4.58 -3.01
N PHE A 98 27.62 -4.30 -4.10
CA PHE A 98 26.99 -5.33 -4.92
C PHE A 98 27.86 -5.69 -6.11
N ARG A 99 28.00 -6.98 -6.38
CA ARG A 99 28.76 -7.48 -7.53
C ARG A 99 27.84 -8.09 -8.55
N VAL A 100 27.94 -7.59 -9.77
CA VAL A 100 27.23 -8.09 -10.94
C VAL A 100 28.26 -8.54 -11.95
N ALA A 101 28.12 -9.77 -12.43
CA ALA A 101 28.99 -10.30 -13.46
C ALA A 101 28.23 -10.39 -14.78
N VAL A 102 28.94 -10.12 -15.86
CA VAL A 102 28.45 -10.26 -17.22
C VAL A 102 29.36 -11.23 -17.95
N LEU A 103 28.74 -12.21 -18.59
CA LEU A 103 29.42 -13.07 -19.55
C LEU A 103 28.92 -12.70 -20.94
N LEU A 104 29.85 -12.36 -21.83
CA LEU A 104 29.56 -11.98 -23.21
C LEU A 104 30.06 -13.08 -24.14
N SER A 105 29.27 -13.47 -25.13
CA SER A 105 29.71 -14.42 -26.15
C SER A 105 30.76 -13.82 -27.09
N ASP A 106 31.48 -14.67 -27.82
CA ASP A 106 32.51 -14.27 -28.78
C ASP A 106 31.95 -13.44 -29.95
N THR A 107 30.67 -13.62 -30.27
CA THR A 107 29.95 -12.86 -31.30
C THR A 107 29.70 -11.40 -30.91
N TRP A 108 29.87 -11.04 -29.64
CA TRP A 108 29.70 -9.66 -29.18
C TRP A 108 30.92 -8.80 -29.54
N THR A 109 30.72 -7.78 -30.37
CA THR A 109 31.82 -6.98 -30.96
C THR A 109 31.75 -5.49 -30.61
N SER A 110 30.76 -5.06 -29.83
CA SER A 110 30.51 -3.64 -29.55
C SER A 110 30.84 -3.26 -28.11
N ASP A 111 31.22 -2.00 -27.90
CA ASP A 111 31.30 -1.40 -26.57
C ASP A 111 29.95 -1.47 -25.86
N VAL A 112 30.00 -1.75 -24.57
CA VAL A 112 28.82 -1.88 -23.72
C VAL A 112 28.62 -0.64 -22.86
N MET A 113 27.38 -0.41 -22.49
CA MET A 113 26.95 0.61 -21.55
C MET A 113 26.19 -0.08 -20.43
N PHE A 114 26.66 0.07 -19.20
CA PHE A 114 25.86 -0.24 -18.03
C PHE A 114 24.97 0.95 -17.72
N GLN A 115 23.68 0.70 -17.51
CA GLN A 115 22.80 1.61 -16.80
C GLN A 115 22.42 0.97 -15.48
N VAL A 116 22.69 1.67 -14.39
CA VAL A 116 22.38 1.23 -13.05
C VAL A 116 21.42 2.23 -12.43
N ASP A 117 20.26 1.72 -12.05
CA ASP A 117 19.21 2.48 -11.38
C ASP A 117 19.08 1.96 -9.94
N ALA A 118 18.96 2.86 -8.98
CA ALA A 118 18.73 2.55 -7.58
C ALA A 118 17.45 3.20 -7.08
N PHE A 119 16.71 2.50 -6.22
CA PHE A 119 15.39 2.88 -5.74
C PHE A 119 15.31 2.65 -4.24
N GLU A 120 14.49 3.46 -3.56
CA GLU A 120 14.28 3.40 -2.10
C GLU A 120 13.71 2.04 -1.70
N GLN A 121 12.61 1.60 -2.33
CA GLN A 121 11.90 0.37 -1.94
C GLN A 121 11.81 -0.64 -3.09
N THR A 122 11.06 -0.33 -4.15
CA THR A 122 10.82 -1.22 -5.30
C THR A 122 11.36 -0.63 -6.60
N CYS A 123 11.66 -1.50 -7.57
CA CYS A 123 12.25 -1.08 -8.87
C CYS A 123 11.22 -0.53 -9.87
N ASP A 124 9.97 -0.36 -9.45
CA ASP A 124 8.88 0.17 -10.28
C ASP A 124 8.70 1.69 -10.10
N ALA A 125 9.32 2.26 -9.07
CA ALA A 125 9.32 3.68 -8.78
C ALA A 125 10.30 4.48 -9.67
N VAL A 126 10.40 5.78 -9.43
CA VAL A 126 11.45 6.63 -10.00
C VAL A 126 12.76 6.33 -9.26
N PRO A 127 13.89 6.10 -9.95
CA PRO A 127 15.15 5.86 -9.27
C PRO A 127 15.70 7.14 -8.65
N VAL A 128 16.14 7.04 -7.41
CA VAL A 128 16.78 8.11 -6.63
C VAL A 128 18.25 8.31 -7.00
N ALA A 129 18.89 7.27 -7.55
CA ALA A 129 20.21 7.39 -8.16
C ALA A 129 20.24 6.64 -9.50
N ARG A 130 20.80 7.29 -10.52
CA ARG A 130 21.03 6.70 -11.83
C ARG A 130 22.45 6.98 -12.28
N GLN A 131 23.12 5.94 -12.74
CA GLN A 131 24.46 6.05 -13.28
C GLN A 131 24.60 5.25 -14.56
N VAL A 132 25.44 5.76 -15.47
CA VAL A 132 25.69 5.17 -16.77
C VAL A 132 27.20 5.05 -16.96
N LEU A 133 27.68 3.83 -17.18
CA LEU A 133 29.12 3.54 -17.28
C LEU A 133 29.44 2.83 -18.60
N PRO A 134 30.22 3.43 -19.50
CA PRO A 134 30.80 2.71 -20.62
C PRO A 134 31.81 1.68 -20.12
N ALA A 135 31.78 0.47 -20.67
CA ALA A 135 32.83 -0.52 -20.47
C ALA A 135 33.21 -1.16 -21.80
N VAL A 136 34.49 -1.50 -21.92
CA VAL A 136 35.04 -2.18 -23.10
C VAL A 136 35.30 -3.63 -22.69
N PRO A 137 34.68 -4.62 -23.36
CA PRO A 137 34.97 -6.02 -23.10
C PRO A 137 36.45 -6.35 -23.34
N THR A 138 37.07 -7.08 -22.42
CA THR A 138 38.44 -7.59 -22.55
C THR A 138 38.53 -8.81 -23.49
N ASP A 139 39.76 -9.21 -23.80
CA ASP A 139 40.05 -10.44 -24.54
C ASP A 139 39.52 -11.70 -23.84
N LYS A 140 39.47 -12.80 -24.59
CA LYS A 140 39.00 -14.10 -24.10
C LYS A 140 39.79 -14.58 -22.88
N GLY A 141 39.07 -15.07 -21.87
CA GLY A 141 39.64 -15.50 -20.59
C GLY A 141 40.07 -14.36 -19.66
N GLN A 142 39.78 -13.10 -19.98
CA GLN A 142 40.04 -11.95 -19.09
C GLN A 142 38.76 -11.32 -18.54
N VAL A 143 38.87 -10.73 -17.34
CA VAL A 143 37.82 -9.93 -16.69
C VAL A 143 38.17 -8.44 -16.79
N THR A 144 37.23 -7.63 -17.28
CA THR A 144 37.25 -6.18 -17.03
C THR A 144 36.53 -5.88 -15.73
N GLN A 145 37.20 -5.23 -14.78
CA GLN A 145 36.57 -4.78 -13.55
C GLN A 145 36.17 -3.31 -13.66
N ALA A 146 34.93 -3.03 -13.28
CA ALA A 146 34.36 -1.70 -13.23
C ALA A 146 33.82 -1.44 -11.83
N ARG A 147 33.99 -0.22 -11.35
CA ARG A 147 33.41 0.25 -10.08
C ARG A 147 32.49 1.42 -10.37
N LEU A 148 31.35 1.44 -9.69
CA LEU A 148 30.39 2.53 -9.79
C LEU A 148 29.84 2.88 -8.42
N ASP A 149 29.93 4.15 -8.05
CA ASP A 149 29.33 4.67 -6.84
C ASP A 149 27.93 5.23 -7.17
N LEU A 150 26.93 4.84 -6.38
CA LEU A 150 25.55 5.30 -6.46
C LEU A 150 25.29 6.20 -5.25
N THR A 151 25.23 7.50 -5.47
CA THR A 151 25.08 8.47 -4.38
C THR A 151 23.65 8.95 -4.27
N ALA A 152 23.09 8.87 -3.07
CA ALA A 152 21.88 9.57 -2.66
C ALA A 152 22.04 10.04 -1.21
N VAL A 153 21.07 10.78 -0.68
CA VAL A 153 21.11 11.39 0.65
C VAL A 153 19.96 10.83 1.48
N ASP A 154 20.31 10.07 2.51
CA ASP A 154 19.44 9.47 3.52
C ASP A 154 20.17 9.67 4.86
N LEU A 155 19.86 10.77 5.53
CA LEU A 155 20.62 11.29 6.68
C LEU A 155 20.22 10.61 8.00
N ASP A 156 18.97 10.21 8.14
CA ASP A 156 18.45 9.53 9.32
C ASP A 156 18.39 7.99 9.20
N GLN A 157 18.65 7.47 8.01
CA GLN A 157 18.86 6.04 7.71
C GLN A 157 17.59 5.19 7.80
N ASP A 158 16.44 5.74 7.46
CA ASP A 158 15.18 4.99 7.37
C ASP A 158 14.99 4.26 6.02
N GLY A 159 15.89 4.49 5.06
CA GLY A 159 15.89 3.86 3.74
C GLY A 159 15.10 4.64 2.68
N PHE A 160 14.61 5.82 3.01
CA PHE A 160 14.08 6.79 2.08
C PHE A 160 15.11 7.91 1.86
N VAL A 161 15.09 8.48 0.66
CA VAL A 161 16.02 9.53 0.29
C VAL A 161 15.32 10.86 0.44
N SER A 162 16.05 11.85 0.94
CA SER A 162 15.62 13.24 1.03
C SER A 162 14.86 13.72 -0.21
N ALA A 163 13.65 14.25 -0.02
CA ALA A 163 12.86 14.86 -1.09
C ALA A 163 13.61 16.03 -1.76
N ALA A 164 14.44 16.76 -1.01
CA ALA A 164 15.29 17.82 -1.55
C ALA A 164 16.35 17.30 -2.56
N HIS A 165 16.66 16.00 -2.48
CA HIS A 165 17.61 15.30 -3.35
C HIS A 165 16.93 14.31 -4.31
N GLY A 166 15.61 14.42 -4.49
CA GLY A 166 14.85 13.64 -5.46
C GLY A 166 14.36 12.27 -4.99
N GLY A 167 14.42 12.00 -3.68
CA GLY A 167 13.67 10.90 -3.07
C GLY A 167 12.29 11.31 -2.58
N THR A 168 11.75 10.55 -1.63
CA THR A 168 10.37 10.69 -1.16
C THR A 168 10.23 11.09 0.31
N ASP A 169 11.34 11.21 1.04
CA ASP A 169 11.34 11.58 2.45
C ASP A 169 11.19 13.10 2.66
N CYS A 170 10.18 13.48 3.42
CA CYS A 170 9.84 14.86 3.73
C CYS A 170 10.59 15.44 4.96
N ASP A 171 11.15 14.61 5.84
CA ASP A 171 11.97 15.02 6.98
C ASP A 171 13.16 14.08 7.21
N ASP A 172 14.17 14.24 6.34
CA ASP A 172 15.48 13.56 6.31
C ASP A 172 16.38 13.87 7.53
N ALA A 173 15.79 14.21 8.68
CA ALA A 173 16.47 14.29 9.96
C ALA A 173 15.78 13.44 11.03
N ASN A 174 14.69 12.75 10.68
CA ASN A 174 13.85 12.01 11.59
C ASN A 174 13.31 10.72 10.95
N ALA A 175 13.98 9.60 11.24
CA ALA A 175 13.65 8.26 10.73
C ALA A 175 12.26 7.71 11.11
N ASP A 176 11.47 8.42 11.93
CA ASP A 176 10.07 8.07 12.19
C ASP A 176 9.10 8.78 11.21
N ILE A 177 9.60 9.73 10.39
CA ILE A 177 8.84 10.50 9.40
C ILE A 177 9.30 10.12 8.00
N HIS A 178 8.51 9.30 7.32
CA HIS A 178 8.84 8.83 5.98
C HIS A 178 7.63 8.21 5.28
N PRO A 179 7.69 8.02 3.96
CA PRO A 179 6.64 7.32 3.22
C PRO A 179 6.25 5.97 3.84
N GLY A 180 4.97 5.84 4.14
CA GLY A 180 4.40 4.63 4.74
C GLY A 180 4.52 4.52 6.26
N ALA A 181 5.05 5.53 6.95
CA ALA A 181 4.91 5.65 8.41
C ALA A 181 3.43 5.77 8.82
N VAL A 182 3.15 5.60 10.11
CA VAL A 182 1.78 5.71 10.64
C VAL A 182 1.47 7.16 10.95
N GLU A 183 0.55 7.74 10.20
CA GLU A 183 0.10 9.12 10.39
C GLU A 183 -0.67 9.31 11.70
N ARG A 184 -0.34 10.36 12.45
CA ARG A 184 -0.97 10.73 13.71
C ARG A 184 -1.35 12.20 13.75
N CYS A 185 -2.32 12.52 14.60
CA CYS A 185 -2.69 13.90 14.90
C CYS A 185 -1.70 14.58 15.85
N ASN A 186 -0.45 14.78 15.40
CA ASN A 186 0.65 15.38 16.17
C ASN A 186 1.14 16.73 15.60
N GLY A 187 0.50 17.22 14.53
CA GLY A 187 0.84 18.45 13.79
C GLY A 187 1.94 18.28 12.75
N VAL A 188 2.33 17.04 12.42
CA VAL A 188 3.38 16.67 11.47
C VAL A 188 2.80 15.72 10.43
N ASP A 189 3.27 15.81 9.19
CA ASP A 189 3.00 14.85 8.13
C ASP A 189 3.97 13.67 8.30
N ASP A 190 3.63 12.71 9.17
CA ASP A 190 4.53 11.61 9.56
C ASP A 190 4.80 10.68 8.36
N ASN A 191 3.83 10.49 7.48
CA ASN A 191 3.93 9.57 6.36
C ASN A 191 4.29 10.23 5.02
N CYS A 192 4.53 11.55 5.01
CA CYS A 192 4.84 12.36 3.84
C CYS A 192 3.74 12.35 2.74
N VAL A 193 2.48 12.14 3.11
CA VAL A 193 1.33 12.08 2.19
C VAL A 193 0.24 13.08 2.57
N GLY A 194 0.51 14.36 2.32
CA GLY A 194 -0.55 15.37 2.24
C GLY A 194 -1.09 15.81 3.60
N GLY A 195 -0.24 15.76 4.63
CA GLY A 195 -0.56 16.12 6.00
C GLY A 195 -1.44 15.09 6.72
N GLU A 196 -2.03 15.48 7.84
CA GLU A 196 -2.69 14.57 8.80
C GLU A 196 -4.08 14.03 8.35
N GLY A 197 -4.40 14.07 7.05
CA GLY A 197 -5.73 13.73 6.53
C GLY A 197 -6.12 12.26 6.69
N ASP A 198 -5.13 11.37 6.77
CA ASP A 198 -5.27 9.93 6.96
C ASP A 198 -4.82 9.45 8.34
N ALA A 199 -4.63 10.38 9.29
CA ALA A 199 -4.24 10.09 10.66
C ALA A 199 -5.15 9.02 11.31
N VAL A 200 -4.52 7.97 11.84
CA VAL A 200 -5.25 6.80 12.37
C VAL A 200 -6.02 7.13 13.64
N ASP A 201 -5.53 8.10 14.41
CA ASP A 201 -6.09 8.58 15.67
C ASP A 201 -6.94 9.86 15.54
N ALA A 202 -7.28 10.27 14.31
CA ALA A 202 -8.17 11.39 14.06
C ALA A 202 -9.53 11.21 14.78
N PRO A 203 -9.93 12.16 15.65
CA PRO A 203 -11.24 12.13 16.29
C PRO A 203 -12.35 12.34 15.25
N THR A 204 -13.55 11.92 15.62
CA THR A 204 -14.76 12.16 14.84
C THR A 204 -15.44 13.43 15.33
N TRP A 205 -15.70 14.33 14.40
CA TRP A 205 -16.54 15.52 14.56
C TRP A 205 -17.85 15.30 13.83
N TYR A 206 -18.87 16.09 14.13
CA TYR A 206 -20.19 16.00 13.53
C TYR A 206 -20.55 17.33 12.89
N ALA A 207 -20.65 17.33 11.55
CA ALA A 207 -21.06 18.51 10.80
C ALA A 207 -22.53 18.84 11.06
N ASP A 208 -22.81 20.14 11.04
CA ASP A 208 -24.14 20.74 11.07
C ASP A 208 -24.48 21.17 9.64
N THR A 209 -25.13 20.27 8.92
CA THR A 209 -25.37 20.35 7.49
C THR A 209 -26.59 21.20 7.17
N ASP A 210 -27.58 21.24 8.06
CA ASP A 210 -28.83 22.00 7.86
C ASP A 210 -28.92 23.32 8.63
N LEU A 211 -27.89 23.61 9.44
CA LEU A 211 -27.60 24.86 10.13
C LEU A 211 -28.57 25.17 11.29
N ASP A 212 -28.96 24.17 12.07
CA ASP A 212 -29.76 24.34 13.28
C ASP A 212 -28.95 24.43 14.58
N GLY A 213 -27.63 24.21 14.51
CA GLY A 213 -26.72 24.28 15.64
C GLY A 213 -26.40 22.93 16.29
N HIS A 214 -26.88 21.82 15.72
CA HIS A 214 -26.60 20.46 16.18
C HIS A 214 -25.84 19.66 15.11
N GLY A 215 -25.06 18.67 15.54
CA GLY A 215 -24.18 17.93 14.64
C GLY A 215 -24.66 16.50 14.43
N GLY A 216 -24.79 16.06 13.18
CA GLY A 216 -25.23 14.68 12.88
C GLY A 216 -24.35 13.90 11.89
N THR A 217 -23.72 14.56 10.91
CA THR A 217 -22.90 13.89 9.88
C THR A 217 -21.44 13.73 10.32
N PRO A 218 -20.91 12.50 10.44
CA PRO A 218 -19.56 12.27 10.93
C PRO A 218 -18.47 12.71 9.94
N VAL A 219 -17.46 13.41 10.43
CA VAL A 219 -16.26 13.85 9.71
C VAL A 219 -15.03 13.54 10.57
N ARG A 220 -14.02 12.86 10.03
CA ARG A 220 -12.76 12.61 10.76
C ARG A 220 -11.75 13.71 10.44
N ALA A 221 -11.16 14.31 11.48
CA ALA A 221 -10.11 15.32 11.34
C ALA A 221 -9.36 15.52 12.66
N CYS A 222 -8.06 15.82 12.60
CA CYS A 222 -7.24 16.10 13.79
C CYS A 222 -7.70 17.36 14.55
N VAL A 223 -8.11 18.39 13.80
CA VAL A 223 -8.67 19.63 14.33
C VAL A 223 -10.12 19.74 13.88
N ALA A 224 -10.99 20.21 14.79
CA ALA A 224 -12.40 20.45 14.51
C ALA A 224 -12.57 21.33 13.26
N PRO A 225 -13.18 20.80 12.17
CA PRO A 225 -13.53 21.62 11.04
C PRO A 225 -14.58 22.68 11.43
N ALA A 226 -14.59 23.81 10.73
CA ALA A 226 -15.60 24.84 10.95
C ALA A 226 -17.02 24.28 10.71
N GLY A 227 -17.97 24.60 11.61
CA GLY A 227 -19.34 24.08 11.53
C GLY A 227 -19.47 22.62 11.96
N THR A 228 -18.59 22.15 12.86
CA THR A 228 -18.67 20.81 13.43
C THR A 228 -18.69 20.82 14.95
N TYR A 229 -19.26 19.77 15.53
CA TYR A 229 -19.45 19.57 16.96
C TYR A 229 -18.80 18.24 17.42
N ALA A 230 -18.45 18.16 18.71
CA ALA A 230 -17.80 16.97 19.28
C ALA A 230 -18.78 15.82 19.60
N VAL A 231 -20.07 16.09 19.59
CA VAL A 231 -21.13 15.15 19.95
C VAL A 231 -22.09 15.02 18.78
N ARG A 232 -22.60 13.81 18.59
CA ARG A 232 -23.67 13.50 17.64
C ARG A 232 -25.00 13.58 18.33
N ASP A 233 -25.61 14.75 18.35
CA ASP A 233 -26.89 14.96 19.00
C ASP A 233 -28.03 15.19 18.00
N ASP A 234 -27.72 15.48 16.74
CA ASP A 234 -28.72 15.57 15.69
C ASP A 234 -29.06 14.19 15.08
N CYS A 235 -30.36 13.86 15.12
CA CYS A 235 -30.91 12.63 14.58
C CYS A 235 -31.28 12.71 13.09
N ASP A 236 -31.47 13.90 12.51
CA ASP A 236 -31.67 14.15 11.07
C ASP A 236 -31.01 15.45 10.59
N ASP A 237 -29.69 15.38 10.40
CA ASP A 237 -28.79 16.44 9.89
C ASP A 237 -28.99 16.81 8.41
N ARG A 238 -30.25 16.82 7.97
CA ARG A 238 -30.71 17.37 6.69
C ARG A 238 -31.98 18.20 6.86
N ASN A 239 -32.51 18.27 8.08
CA ASN A 239 -33.74 18.92 8.41
C ASN A 239 -33.60 19.69 9.72
N ARG A 240 -33.34 21.00 9.58
CA ARG A 240 -33.26 21.99 10.68
C ARG A 240 -34.42 22.05 11.67
N LEU A 241 -35.49 21.32 11.39
CA LEU A 241 -36.66 21.20 12.25
C LEU A 241 -36.62 19.92 13.11
N VAL A 242 -35.58 19.11 13.01
CA VAL A 242 -35.42 17.85 13.73
C VAL A 242 -34.09 17.90 14.47
N HIS A 243 -34.11 18.26 15.75
CA HIS A 243 -32.90 18.42 16.56
C HIS A 243 -33.21 18.40 18.05
N PRO A 244 -32.20 18.19 18.93
CA PRO A 244 -32.38 18.24 20.38
C PRO A 244 -33.16 19.46 20.88
N GLY A 245 -34.20 19.19 21.66
CA GLY A 245 -35.00 20.24 22.31
C GLY A 245 -35.98 20.98 21.39
N GLN A 246 -36.17 20.50 20.16
CA GLN A 246 -37.26 20.95 19.31
C GLN A 246 -38.63 20.66 19.96
N ALA A 247 -39.66 21.43 19.60
CA ALA A 247 -41.03 21.14 20.03
C ALA A 247 -41.74 20.15 19.09
N GLU A 248 -42.24 19.05 19.64
CA GLU A 248 -43.18 18.08 19.03
C GLU A 248 -44.50 18.78 18.67
N SER A 249 -44.52 19.49 17.55
CA SER A 249 -45.69 20.26 17.09
C SER A 249 -46.53 19.52 16.06
N LEU A 250 -46.00 18.40 15.58
CA LEU A 250 -46.61 17.51 14.61
C LEU A 250 -46.70 16.11 15.21
N CYS A 251 -47.82 15.45 14.96
CA CYS A 251 -48.04 14.03 15.12
C CYS A 251 -47.82 13.41 13.74
N ASP A 252 -46.56 13.27 13.33
CA ASP A 252 -46.19 12.74 12.02
C ASP A 252 -45.40 11.42 12.11
N GLY A 253 -45.24 10.88 13.32
CA GLY A 253 -44.54 9.64 13.59
C GLY A 253 -43.02 9.79 13.60
N LYS A 254 -42.51 11.01 13.79
CA LYS A 254 -41.09 11.29 13.94
C LYS A 254 -40.80 11.83 15.34
N ASP A 255 -39.56 11.64 15.74
CA ASP A 255 -38.95 12.28 16.89
C ASP A 255 -38.31 13.58 16.38
N ASP A 256 -39.05 14.68 16.42
CA ASP A 256 -38.54 15.98 15.96
C ASP A 256 -37.51 16.55 16.96
N ASN A 257 -37.50 16.04 18.20
CA ASN A 257 -36.70 16.59 19.29
C ASN A 257 -35.49 15.74 19.70
N CYS A 258 -35.25 14.64 18.98
CA CYS A 258 -34.16 13.70 19.13
C CYS A 258 -33.99 13.13 20.56
N ASN A 259 -35.07 12.92 21.31
CA ASN A 259 -35.01 12.40 22.68
C ASN A 259 -35.28 10.88 22.78
N GLY A 260 -35.68 10.24 21.68
CA GLY A 260 -36.00 8.82 21.56
C GLY A 260 -37.47 8.45 21.72
N ASP A 261 -38.33 9.39 22.11
CA ASP A 261 -39.79 9.27 22.09
C ASP A 261 -40.34 9.93 20.81
N VAL A 262 -41.57 9.61 20.42
CA VAL A 262 -42.19 10.06 19.16
C VAL A 262 -43.57 10.65 19.45
N ASP A 263 -43.86 11.81 18.86
CA ASP A 263 -45.12 12.54 18.96
C ASP A 263 -45.57 12.81 20.42
N GLU A 264 -44.64 13.19 21.29
CA GLU A 264 -44.94 13.42 22.71
C GLU A 264 -45.86 14.63 22.91
N GLY A 265 -46.81 14.49 23.84
CA GLY A 265 -47.86 15.49 24.06
C GLY A 265 -49.10 15.30 23.16
N PHE A 266 -49.08 14.37 22.21
CA PHE A 266 -50.26 13.96 21.44
C PHE A 266 -51.01 12.75 22.03
N ASP A 267 -50.53 12.20 23.16
CA ASP A 267 -51.09 11.01 23.83
C ASP A 267 -51.24 9.79 22.90
N VAL A 268 -50.35 9.64 21.91
CA VAL A 268 -50.39 8.53 20.95
C VAL A 268 -50.32 7.20 21.70
N GLY A 269 -51.23 6.28 21.34
CA GLY A 269 -51.35 4.99 22.00
C GLY A 269 -52.20 5.00 23.29
N ALA A 270 -52.65 6.14 23.79
CA ALA A 270 -53.60 6.19 24.90
C ALA A 270 -54.95 5.54 24.52
N THR A 271 -55.67 5.03 25.51
CA THR A 271 -57.02 4.49 25.32
C THR A 271 -58.01 5.61 25.05
N CYS A 272 -58.86 5.44 24.03
CA CYS A 272 -59.92 6.37 23.69
C CYS A 272 -61.22 5.65 23.32
N THR A 273 -62.32 6.38 23.16
CA THR A 273 -63.60 5.84 22.68
C THR A 273 -63.99 6.55 21.39
N THR A 274 -64.28 5.79 20.34
CA THR A 274 -64.66 6.38 19.04
C THR A 274 -66.04 7.02 19.11
N ALA A 275 -66.40 7.81 18.09
CA ALA A 275 -67.75 8.38 17.96
C ALA A 275 -68.87 7.30 17.88
N GLN A 276 -68.51 6.05 17.59
CA GLN A 276 -69.41 4.89 17.56
C GLN A 276 -69.41 4.11 18.89
N TYR A 277 -68.84 4.67 19.96
CA TYR A 277 -68.72 4.04 21.29
C TYR A 277 -67.90 2.75 21.31
N LEU A 278 -66.96 2.59 20.36
CA LEU A 278 -66.04 1.45 20.33
C LEU A 278 -64.73 1.78 21.05
N PRO A 279 -64.08 0.82 21.74
CA PRO A 279 -62.76 1.02 22.32
C PRO A 279 -61.71 1.23 21.22
N GLY A 280 -60.83 2.21 21.42
CA GLY A 280 -59.82 2.61 20.45
C GLY A 280 -58.47 2.99 21.06
N ARG A 281 -57.54 3.33 20.18
CA ARG A 281 -56.25 3.94 20.49
C ARG A 281 -56.17 5.32 19.84
N VAL A 282 -55.56 6.27 20.53
CA VAL A 282 -55.19 7.56 19.94
C VAL A 282 -54.08 7.30 18.90
N THR A 283 -54.27 7.85 17.70
CA THR A 283 -53.30 7.79 16.59
C THR A 283 -53.23 9.15 15.91
N CYS A 284 -52.12 9.48 15.27
CA CYS A 284 -52.01 10.68 14.45
C CYS A 284 -53.05 10.73 13.33
N ASP A 285 -53.58 11.93 13.05
CA ASP A 285 -54.45 12.17 11.90
C ASP A 285 -53.59 12.32 10.64
N ALA A 286 -53.65 11.33 9.75
CA ALA A 286 -52.89 11.33 8.50
C ALA A 286 -53.23 12.51 7.57
N ALA A 287 -54.37 13.17 7.74
CA ALA A 287 -54.74 14.35 6.94
C ALA A 287 -54.33 15.68 7.59
N VAL A 288 -54.18 15.71 8.92
CA VAL A 288 -53.87 16.92 9.68
C VAL A 288 -52.85 16.58 10.78
N PRO A 289 -51.54 16.70 10.50
CA PRO A 289 -50.50 16.25 11.44
C PRO A 289 -50.49 17.03 12.76
N THR A 290 -51.20 18.15 12.90
CA THR A 290 -51.33 18.82 14.21
C THR A 290 -52.46 18.24 15.08
N ARG A 291 -53.02 17.06 14.73
CA ARG A 291 -54.18 16.48 15.40
C ARG A 291 -54.04 14.97 15.56
N VAL A 292 -54.78 14.46 16.54
CA VAL A 292 -54.99 13.04 16.74
C VAL A 292 -56.44 12.64 16.55
N VAL A 293 -56.63 11.37 16.20
CA VAL A 293 -57.93 10.72 16.06
C VAL A 293 -58.00 9.46 16.91
N CYS A 294 -59.20 9.06 17.30
CA CYS A 294 -59.42 7.79 17.97
C CYS A 294 -59.70 6.69 16.95
N THR A 295 -58.75 5.78 16.76
CA THR A 295 -58.88 4.65 15.84
C THR A 295 -59.35 3.42 16.60
N ALA A 296 -60.46 2.81 16.15
CA ALA A 296 -61.02 1.61 16.78
C ALA A 296 -60.01 0.45 16.74
N ILE A 297 -59.87 -0.28 17.85
CA ILE A 297 -59.09 -1.52 17.88
C ILE A 297 -59.94 -2.62 17.23
N PRO A 298 -59.42 -3.38 16.25
CA PRO A 298 -60.16 -4.51 15.69
C PRO A 298 -60.50 -5.50 16.81
N SER A 299 -61.78 -5.78 17.01
CA SER A 299 -62.22 -6.84 17.92
C SER A 299 -61.68 -8.17 17.41
N ALA A 300 -60.87 -8.87 18.21
CA ALA A 300 -60.45 -10.24 17.95
C ALA A 300 -61.61 -11.21 18.15
N THR A 301 -62.64 -11.12 17.31
CA THR A 301 -63.74 -12.08 17.24
C THR A 301 -64.23 -12.22 15.80
N ALA A 302 -63.47 -12.97 15.02
CA ALA A 302 -63.99 -13.74 13.90
C ALA A 302 -63.29 -15.11 13.91
N THR A 303 -63.63 -15.96 14.88
CA THR A 303 -63.53 -17.39 14.66
C THR A 303 -64.46 -17.71 13.49
N ASP A 304 -63.85 -17.99 12.35
CA ASP A 304 -64.45 -18.57 11.16
C ASP A 304 -65.09 -19.91 11.54
N SER A 305 -66.40 -19.90 11.77
CA SER A 305 -67.21 -21.11 11.87
C SER A 305 -67.56 -21.59 10.46
N SER A 306 -66.56 -22.06 9.71
CA SER A 306 -66.82 -22.92 8.55
C SER A 306 -67.13 -24.31 9.08
N GLU A 307 -68.40 -24.54 9.43
CA GLU A 307 -68.93 -25.89 9.70
C GLU A 307 -68.68 -26.78 8.48
N VAL A 308 -67.89 -27.83 8.70
CA VAL A 308 -67.85 -29.03 7.88
C VAL A 308 -69.23 -29.70 7.99
N LEU A 309 -69.97 -29.76 6.90
CA LEU A 309 -71.03 -30.74 6.71
C LEU A 309 -70.65 -31.65 5.54
N GLU A 310 -70.63 -32.94 5.87
CA GLU A 310 -70.48 -34.11 5.02
C GLU A 310 -71.45 -34.15 3.84
#